data_AF-A0A7K2L2E3-F1
#
_entry.id   AF-A0A7K2L2E3-F1
#
_cell.length_a   1.000
_cell.length_b   1.000
_cell.length_c   1.000
_cell.angle_alpha   90.00
_cell.angle_beta   90.00
_cell.angle_gamma   90.00
#
_symmetry.space_group_name_H-M   'P 1'
#
loop_
_entity.id
_entity.type
_entity.pdbx_description
1 polymer ?
#
loop_
_entity_poly.entity_id
_entity_poly.type
_entity_poly.pdbx_seq_one_letter_code
_entity_poly.pdbx_strand_id
1 'polypeptide(L)' 'MTALDARTDTTTALRFPEGFRWGTATAAYQIEGAAGEDGRTPS' A
#
# COMPACT_ATOMS: atom_id res chain seq x y z
N MET A 1 13.04 -40.84 7.75
CA MET A 1 11.98 -40.52 8.72
C MET A 1 12.61 -39.82 9.92
N THR A 2 12.78 -38.50 9.83
CA THR A 2 12.68 -37.61 11.01
C THR A 2 12.48 -36.20 10.48
N ALA A 3 11.37 -35.59 10.87
CA ALA A 3 10.93 -34.27 10.44
C ALA A 3 11.95 -33.20 10.87
N LEU A 4 12.41 -32.39 9.92
CA LEU A 4 13.12 -31.16 10.22
C LEU A 4 12.11 -30.19 10.81
N ASP A 5 12.25 -30.04 12.11
CA ASP A 5 12.25 -28.79 12.85
C ASP A 5 10.98 -27.95 12.77
N ALA A 6 10.32 -27.83 13.93
CA ALA A 6 9.21 -26.94 14.14
C ALA A 6 9.62 -25.54 13.68
N ARG A 7 8.99 -25.03 12.60
CA ARG A 7 9.07 -23.63 12.23
C ARG A 7 8.62 -22.84 13.46
N THR A 8 9.58 -22.32 14.23
CA THR A 8 9.33 -21.46 15.37
C THR A 8 8.41 -20.36 14.87
N ASP A 9 7.18 -20.36 15.37
CA ASP A 9 6.22 -19.33 15.05
C ASP A 9 6.63 -18.06 15.80
N THR A 10 7.62 -17.37 15.24
CA THR A 10 8.12 -16.09 15.72
C THR A 10 7.15 -14.98 15.30
N THR A 11 5.85 -15.16 15.56
CA THR A 11 4.89 -14.07 15.39
C THR A 11 5.01 -13.13 16.59
N THR A 12 6.17 -12.49 16.71
CA THR A 12 6.29 -11.23 17.43
C THR A 12 5.40 -10.25 16.68
N ALA A 13 4.33 -9.83 17.32
CA ALA A 13 3.34 -9.00 16.67
C ALA A 13 3.94 -7.62 16.36
N LEU A 14 4.22 -7.35 15.07
CA LEU A 14 4.71 -6.04 14.64
C LEU A 14 3.66 -4.97 15.00
N ARG A 15 4.13 -3.87 15.60
CA ARG A 15 3.29 -2.73 15.99
C ARG A 15 3.86 -1.46 15.39
N PHE A 16 2.97 -0.62 14.88
CA PHE A 16 3.32 0.71 14.42
C PHE A 16 3.44 1.65 15.63
N PRO A 17 4.34 2.64 15.62
CA PRO A 17 4.44 3.63 16.68
C PRO A 17 3.13 4.42 16.86
N GLU A 18 2.97 5.03 18.03
CA GLU A 18 1.90 6.00 18.24
C GLU A 18 2.03 7.15 17.22
N GLY A 19 0.90 7.56 16.65
CA GLY A 19 0.87 8.62 15.63
C GLY A 19 1.28 8.18 14.22
N PHE A 20 1.54 6.89 13.98
CA PHE A 20 1.79 6.38 12.63
C PHE A 20 0.58 6.64 11.72
N ARG A 21 0.81 7.32 10.60
CA ARG A 21 -0.24 7.61 9.62
C ARG A 21 -0.27 6.55 8.54
N TRP A 22 -1.44 5.94 8.40
CA TRP A 22 -1.80 5.16 7.24
C TRP A 22 -2.47 6.05 6.21
N GLY A 23 -2.18 5.76 4.95
CA GLY A 23 -2.80 6.44 3.83
C GLY A 23 -2.68 5.61 2.57
N THR A 24 -3.35 6.11 1.54
CA THR A 24 -3.22 5.64 0.16
C THR A 24 -2.98 6.86 -0.72
N ALA A 25 -2.45 6.64 -1.92
CA ALA A 25 -2.19 7.69 -2.89
C ALA A 25 -2.53 7.21 -4.30
N THR A 26 -2.94 8.17 -5.13
CA THR A 26 -3.20 7.98 -6.56
C THR A 26 -2.48 9.07 -7.34
N ALA A 27 -2.36 8.91 -8.66
CA ALA A 27 -1.89 9.98 -9.55
C ALA A 27 -3.01 10.42 -10.48
N ALA A 28 -3.07 11.73 -10.74
CA ALA A 28 -4.12 12.38 -11.52
C ALA A 28 -4.38 11.68 -12.86
N TYR A 29 -3.34 11.56 -13.71
CA TYR A 29 -3.48 10.95 -15.03
C TYR A 29 -3.89 9.48 -15.00
N GLN A 30 -3.59 8.77 -13.91
CA GLN A 30 -3.92 7.35 -13.78
C GLN A 30 -5.40 7.12 -13.44
N ILE A 31 -6.09 8.09 -12.83
CA ILE A 31 -7.42 7.86 -12.24
C ILE A 31 -8.49 8.91 -12.56
N GLU A 32 -8.14 10.16 -12.90
CA GLU A 32 -9.13 11.24 -13.06
C GLU A 32 -9.92 11.13 -14.36
N GLY A 33 -9.28 10.75 -15.47
CA GLY A 33 -9.90 10.82 -16.79
C GLY A 33 -10.18 12.28 -17.21
N ALA A 34 -11.35 12.54 -17.81
CA ALA A 34 -11.83 13.87 -18.18
C ALA A 34 -10.80 14.75 -18.94
N ALA A 35 -9.96 14.12 -19.78
CA ALA A 35 -8.80 14.78 -20.37
C ALA A 35 -9.15 15.97 -21.30
N GLY A 36 -10.38 16.02 -21.82
CA GLY A 36 -10.89 17.08 -22.70
C GLY A 36 -12.03 17.92 -22.12
N GLU A 37 -12.28 17.81 -20.81
CA GLU A 37 -13.36 18.54 -20.13
C GLU A 37 -12.81 19.81 -19.45
N ASP A 38 -13.69 20.79 -19.22
CA ASP A 38 -13.44 22.00 -18.40
C ASP A 38 -12.15 22.78 -18.71
N GLY A 39 -11.71 22.76 -19.97
CA GLY A 39 -10.51 23.47 -20.41
C GLY A 39 -9.19 22.84 -19.95
N ARG A 40 -9.20 21.57 -19.51
CA ARG A 40 -7.98 20.82 -19.22
C ARG A 40 -7.06 20.77 -20.44
N THR A 41 -5.79 21.13 -20.25
CA THR A 41 -4.77 21.05 -21.30
C THR A 41 -4.05 19.70 -21.28
N PRO A 42 -3.50 19.23 -22.41
CA PRO A 42 -2.66 18.04 -22.45
C PRO A 42 -1.52 18.10 -21.43
N SER A 43 -1.26 16.97 -20.77
CA SER A 43 -0.21 16.77 -19.77
C SER A 43 1.14 16.46 -20.39
#